data_AF-A0A1A0RIR4-F1
#
_entry.id   AF-A0A1A0RIR4-F1
#
_cell.length_a   1.000
_cell.length_b   1.000
_cell.length_c   1.000
_cell.angle_alpha   90.00
_cell.angle_beta   90.00
_cell.angle_gamma   90.00
#
_symmetry.space_group_name_H-M   'P 1'
#
loop_
_entity.id
_entity.type
_entity.pdbx_description
1 polymer ?
#
loop_
_entity_poly.entity_id
_entity_poly.type
_entity_poly.pdbx_seq_one_letter_code
_entity_poly.pdbx_strand_id
1 'polypeptide(L)'
;MTDTVLLAVLCLFCAGATLSATRRVRGVCRNDEADERLVTLGELVAEFDHMLIRKGLMTRVQLELIRTGTRSRGIITGMRATGTVREDYREVELDLMVSRRDGGQFPVRQRALIPASALAKVSPGNVIDAYYRPRDENTVAVCVTPA
;
A
#
# COMPACT_ATOMS: atom_id res chain seq x y z
N MET A 1 21.45 -4.86 -6.93
CA MET A 1 21.33 -6.09 -6.11
C MET A 1 20.56 -5.87 -4.80
N THR A 2 19.71 -4.84 -4.73
CA THR A 2 18.88 -4.49 -3.56
C THR A 2 17.38 -4.54 -3.86
N ASP A 3 16.98 -4.69 -5.12
CA ASP A 3 15.58 -4.63 -5.56
C ASP A 3 14.76 -5.88 -5.18
N THR A 4 15.42 -7.04 -5.02
CA THR A 4 14.75 -8.30 -4.68
C THR A 4 14.23 -8.32 -3.23
N VAL A 5 14.85 -7.56 -2.33
CA VAL A 5 14.47 -7.52 -0.91
C VAL A 5 13.25 -6.60 -0.71
N LEU A 6 13.17 -5.49 -1.45
CA LEU A 6 12.02 -4.58 -1.40
C LEU A 6 10.74 -5.23 -1.97
N LEU A 7 10.88 -6.04 -3.03
CA LEU A 7 9.79 -6.81 -3.66
C LEU A 7 9.22 -7.89 -2.73
N ALA A 8 10.05 -8.54 -1.91
CA ALA A 8 9.58 -9.56 -0.97
C ALA A 8 8.74 -8.97 0.17
N VAL A 9 9.09 -7.78 0.66
CA VAL A 9 8.37 -7.12 1.76
C VAL A 9 6.97 -6.69 1.35
N LEU A 10 6.75 -6.25 0.10
CA LEU A 10 5.42 -5.89 -0.38
C LEU A 10 4.52 -7.10 -0.66
N CYS A 11 5.07 -8.21 -1.15
CA CYS A 11 4.29 -9.40 -1.54
C CYS A 11 3.78 -10.22 -0.35
N LEU A 12 4.49 -10.24 0.78
CA LEU A 12 4.11 -11.05 1.95
C LEU A 12 2.84 -10.57 2.66
N PHE A 13 2.37 -9.36 2.38
CA PHE A 13 1.14 -8.82 3.00
C PHE A 13 -0.17 -9.44 2.49
N CYS A 14 -0.14 -10.19 1.38
CA CYS A 14 -1.35 -10.77 0.80
C CYS A 14 -1.65 -12.19 1.32
N ALA A 15 -0.72 -12.85 2.01
CA ALA A 15 -0.90 -14.20 2.53
C ALA A 15 -1.29 -14.16 4.01
N GLY A 16 -2.58 -13.93 4.28
CA GLY A 16 -3.15 -14.13 5.61
C GLY A 16 -3.06 -15.61 5.99
N ALA A 17 -2.19 -15.94 6.95
CA ALA A 17 -2.16 -17.24 7.60
C ALA A 17 -2.53 -17.05 9.08
N THR A 18 -3.76 -17.41 9.41
CA THR A 18 -4.25 -17.57 10.78
C THR A 18 -3.53 -18.73 11.44
N LEU A 19 -2.77 -18.49 12.51
CA LEU A 19 -2.36 -19.55 13.43
C LEU A 19 -2.52 -19.09 14.88
N SER A 20 -3.35 -19.87 15.56
CA SER A 20 -3.95 -19.64 16.86
C SER A 20 -2.93 -19.64 17.99
N ALA A 21 -3.11 -18.71 18.94
CA ALA A 21 -2.29 -18.55 20.12
C ALA A 21 -2.52 -19.67 21.15
N THR A 22 -1.44 -20.32 21.59
CA THR A 22 -1.38 -20.97 22.91
C THR A 22 -0.38 -20.23 23.78
N ARG A 23 -0.90 -19.41 24.68
CA ARG A 23 -0.18 -18.64 25.70
C ARG A 23 0.35 -19.60 26.76
N ARG A 24 1.68 -19.77 26.88
CA ARG A 24 2.31 -20.28 28.11
C ARG A 24 3.02 -19.13 28.82
N VAL A 25 2.53 -18.85 30.02
CA VAL A 25 3.22 -18.06 31.05
C VAL A 25 4.42 -18.87 31.54
N ARG A 26 5.65 -18.34 31.44
CA ARG A 26 6.76 -18.83 32.26
C ARG A 26 7.88 -17.79 32.43
N GLY A 27 8.11 -17.44 33.69
CA GLY A 27 9.43 -17.29 34.31
C GLY A 27 10.31 -16.13 33.87
N VAL A 28 10.43 -15.12 34.73
CA VAL A 28 11.52 -14.14 34.68
C VAL A 28 12.83 -14.84 35.06
N CYS A 29 13.76 -14.88 34.10
CA CYS A 29 15.20 -14.90 34.38
C CYS A 29 15.75 -13.60 33.79
N ARG A 30 16.35 -12.76 34.63
CA ARG A 30 17.03 -11.53 34.21
C ARG A 30 18.36 -11.92 33.55
N ASN A 31 18.35 -12.03 32.23
CA ASN A 31 19.55 -12.08 31.39
C ASN A 31 19.80 -10.66 30.87
N ASP A 32 20.85 -9.99 31.37
CA ASP A 32 21.32 -8.67 30.93
C ASP A 32 22.04 -8.72 29.55
N GLU A 33 21.95 -9.85 28.82
CA GLU A 33 22.65 -10.11 27.55
C GLU A 33 21.72 -10.72 26.47
N ALA A 34 20.40 -10.68 26.67
CA ALA A 34 19.40 -11.28 25.79
C ALA A 34 18.24 -10.32 25.45
N ASP A 35 18.51 -9.02 25.30
CA ASP A 35 17.49 -8.03 24.91
C ASP A 35 17.50 -7.73 23.41
N GLU A 36 18.15 -8.57 22.60
CA GLU A 36 17.97 -8.57 21.14
C GLU A 36 16.65 -9.26 20.78
N ARG A 37 15.53 -8.61 21.10
CA ARG A 37 14.23 -9.04 20.61
C ARG A 37 14.17 -8.83 19.10
N LEU A 38 14.01 -9.93 18.35
CA LEU A 38 13.75 -9.86 16.92
C LEU A 38 12.51 -9.00 16.66
N VAL A 39 12.63 -8.08 15.71
CA VAL A 39 11.51 -7.26 15.23
C VAL A 39 10.47 -8.17 14.60
N THR A 40 9.23 -8.06 15.06
CA THR A 40 8.10 -8.76 14.45
C THR A 40 7.78 -8.16 13.09
N LEU A 41 7.18 -8.95 12.20
CA LEU A 41 6.71 -8.44 10.92
C LEU A 41 5.78 -7.23 11.14
N GLY A 42 4.84 -7.31 12.09
CA GLY A 42 3.91 -6.22 12.40
C GLY A 42 4.60 -4.91 12.81
N GLU A 43 5.70 -4.98 13.55
CA GLU A 43 6.50 -3.81 13.92
C GLU A 43 7.23 -3.21 12.71
N LEU A 44 7.84 -4.05 11.86
CA LEU A 44 8.49 -3.61 10.62
C LEU A 44 7.50 -2.88 9.70
N VAL A 45 6.32 -3.46 9.55
CA VAL A 45 5.22 -2.92 8.77
C VAL A 45 4.75 -1.57 9.31
N ALA A 46 4.62 -1.43 10.64
CA ALA A 46 4.20 -0.19 11.27
C ALA A 46 5.23 0.94 11.06
N GLU A 47 6.52 0.64 11.17
CA GLU A 47 7.57 1.62 10.89
C GLU A 47 7.62 2.01 9.41
N PHE A 48 7.34 1.08 8.50
CA PHE A 48 7.25 1.38 7.08
C PHE A 48 6.09 2.33 6.77
N ASP A 49 4.90 2.10 7.34
CA ASP A 49 3.76 3.02 7.25
C ASP A 49 4.12 4.42 7.77
N HIS A 50 4.77 4.47 8.94
CA HIS A 50 5.19 5.73 9.53
C HIS A 50 6.19 6.47 8.65
N MET A 51 7.12 5.74 8.03
CA MET A 51 8.06 6.28 7.05
C MET A 51 7.33 6.84 5.82
N LEU A 52 6.38 6.09 5.23
CA LEU A 52 5.61 6.54 4.06
C LEU A 52 4.83 7.84 4.32
N ILE A 53 4.20 7.95 5.49
CA ILE A 53 3.49 9.17 5.92
C ILE A 53 4.48 10.31 6.14
N ARG A 54 5.56 10.07 6.89
CA ARG A 54 6.56 11.09 7.22
C ARG A 54 7.22 11.65 5.96
N LYS A 55 7.49 10.79 4.98
CA LYS A 55 8.02 11.17 3.67
C LYS A 55 6.97 11.81 2.75
N GLY A 56 5.70 11.82 3.14
CA GLY A 56 4.61 12.38 2.34
C GLY A 56 4.33 11.59 1.06
N LEU A 57 4.73 10.31 1.01
CA LEU A 57 4.47 9.42 -0.12
C LEU A 57 3.03 8.90 -0.10
N MET A 58 2.46 8.75 1.10
CA MET A 58 1.08 8.33 1.31
C MET A 58 0.45 9.11 2.46
N THR A 59 -0.88 9.22 2.42
CA THR A 59 -1.66 9.73 3.54
C THR A 59 -2.07 8.60 4.49
N ARG A 60 -2.37 8.93 5.74
CA ARG A 60 -2.92 7.97 6.71
C ARG A 60 -4.21 7.31 6.20
N VAL A 61 -5.05 8.07 5.53
CA VAL A 61 -6.33 7.59 4.97
C VAL A 61 -6.07 6.57 3.87
N GLN A 62 -5.11 6.80 2.97
CA GLN A 62 -4.77 5.84 1.92
C GLN A 62 -4.21 4.53 2.48
N LEU A 63 -3.34 4.60 3.50
CA LEU A 63 -2.83 3.40 4.18
C LEU A 63 -3.94 2.62 4.89
N GLU A 64 -4.87 3.32 5.53
CA GLU A 64 -6.04 2.69 6.13
C GLU A 64 -6.89 1.96 5.09
N LEU A 65 -7.13 2.58 3.93
CA LEU A 65 -7.84 1.95 2.81
C LEU A 65 -7.13 0.70 2.29
N ILE A 66 -5.80 0.71 2.18
CA ILE A 66 -5.05 -0.47 1.73
C ILE A 66 -5.16 -1.61 2.74
N ARG A 67 -5.19 -1.29 4.05
CA ARG A 67 -5.24 -2.29 5.12
C ARG A 67 -6.64 -2.88 5.35
N THR A 68 -7.68 -2.04 5.32
CA THR A 68 -9.04 -2.42 5.75
C THR A 68 -10.12 -2.15 4.72
N GLY A 69 -9.78 -1.45 3.63
CA GLY A 69 -10.70 -1.13 2.56
C GLY A 69 -11.06 -2.34 1.69
N THR A 70 -12.04 -2.13 0.83
CA THR A 70 -12.43 -3.12 -0.17
C THR A 70 -11.47 -3.05 -1.34
N ARG A 71 -10.68 -4.10 -1.54
CA ARG A 71 -9.85 -4.26 -2.74
C ARG A 71 -10.73 -4.45 -3.98
N SER A 72 -10.40 -3.73 -5.04
CA SER A 72 -11.00 -3.85 -6.36
C SER A 72 -9.99 -3.50 -7.45
N ARG A 73 -10.44 -3.57 -8.70
CA ARG A 73 -9.66 -3.21 -9.88
C ARG A 73 -10.13 -1.85 -10.41
N GLY A 74 -9.18 -0.99 -10.70
CA GLY A 74 -9.38 0.28 -11.39
C GLY A 74 -8.76 0.22 -12.78
N ILE A 75 -9.53 0.60 -13.80
CA ILE A 75 -9.01 0.83 -15.15
C ILE A 75 -8.62 2.30 -15.24
N ILE A 76 -7.39 2.59 -15.64
CA ILE A 76 -6.95 3.97 -15.85
C ILE A 76 -7.59 4.45 -17.16
N THR A 77 -8.42 5.49 -17.08
CA THR A 77 -9.04 6.14 -18.23
C THR A 77 -8.30 7.40 -18.64
N GLY A 78 -7.50 7.98 -17.74
CA GLY A 78 -6.68 9.16 -18.00
C GLY A 78 -5.51 9.26 -17.03
N MET A 79 -4.41 9.87 -17.47
CA MET A 79 -3.26 10.17 -16.63
C MET A 79 -2.67 11.51 -17.03
N ARG A 80 -2.35 12.33 -16.03
CA ARG A 80 -1.67 13.61 -16.20
C ARG A 80 -0.58 13.77 -15.14
N ALA A 81 0.64 14.07 -15.55
CA ALA A 81 1.67 14.49 -14.61
C ALA A 81 1.35 15.89 -14.06
N THR A 82 1.44 16.08 -12.75
CA THR A 82 1.21 17.40 -12.12
C THR A 82 2.46 18.27 -12.16
N GLY A 83 3.61 17.69 -12.54
CA GLY A 83 4.92 18.34 -12.50
C GLY A 83 5.60 18.30 -11.14
N THR A 84 4.90 17.82 -10.09
CA THR A 84 5.49 17.68 -8.75
C THR A 84 6.34 16.41 -8.68
N VAL A 85 7.56 16.57 -8.18
CA VAL A 85 8.54 15.49 -8.01
C VAL A 85 8.91 15.39 -6.54
N ARG A 86 8.93 14.17 -6.02
CA ARG A 86 9.35 13.89 -4.64
C ARG A 86 10.24 12.67 -4.63
N GLU A 87 11.54 12.88 -4.43
CA GLU A 87 12.54 11.81 -4.56
C GLU A 87 12.40 11.10 -5.93
N ASP A 88 12.36 9.78 -5.96
CA ASP A 88 12.16 8.98 -7.18
C ASP A 88 10.68 8.82 -7.57
N TYR A 89 9.78 9.56 -6.93
CA TYR A 89 8.35 9.54 -7.22
C TYR A 89 7.95 10.75 -8.07
N ARG A 90 6.97 10.54 -8.94
CA ARG A 90 6.31 11.59 -9.71
C ARG A 90 4.86 11.65 -9.29
N GLU A 91 4.39 12.85 -9.02
CA GLU A 91 2.98 13.04 -8.74
C GLU A 91 2.21 13.07 -10.06
N VAL A 92 1.18 12.22 -10.11
CA VAL A 92 0.26 12.14 -11.24
C VAL A 92 -1.17 12.25 -10.73
N GLU A 93 -2.02 12.83 -11.56
CA GLU A 93 -3.46 12.76 -11.44
C GLU A 93 -3.95 11.65 -12.37
N LEU A 94 -4.69 10.70 -11.80
CA LEU A 94 -5.25 9.55 -12.49
C LEU A 94 -6.76 9.68 -12.52
N ASP A 95 -7.32 9.51 -13.71
CA ASP A 95 -8.73 9.24 -13.90
C ASP A 95 -8.91 7.73 -13.98
N LEU A 96 -9.75 7.19 -13.10
CA LEU A 96 -9.93 5.77 -12.89
C LEU A 96 -11.40 5.42 -13.02
N MET A 97 -11.68 4.29 -13.64
CA MET A 97 -12.97 3.62 -13.56
C MET A 97 -12.84 2.41 -12.64
N VAL A 98 -13.35 2.52 -11.42
CA VAL A 98 -13.20 1.50 -10.37
C VAL A 98 -14.43 0.61 -10.35
N SER A 99 -14.20 -0.71 -10.33
CA SER A 99 -15.30 -1.68 -10.23
C SER A 99 -15.84 -1.75 -8.81
N ARG A 100 -17.17 -1.78 -8.65
CA ARG A 100 -17.78 -2.02 -7.34
C ARG A 100 -17.85 -3.52 -7.06
N ARG A 101 -17.92 -3.90 -5.79
CA ARG A 101 -18.05 -5.32 -5.40
C ARG A 101 -19.45 -5.87 -5.70
N ASP A 102 -20.47 -5.03 -5.59
CA ASP A 102 -21.89 -5.32 -5.86
C ASP A 102 -22.29 -5.17 -7.33
N GLY A 103 -21.34 -4.78 -8.20
CA GLY A 103 -21.54 -4.62 -9.63
C GLY A 103 -21.56 -3.16 -10.07
N GLY A 104 -21.30 -2.94 -11.36
CA GLY A 104 -21.13 -1.59 -11.90
C GLY A 104 -19.75 -1.00 -11.62
N GLN A 105 -19.58 0.25 -12.05
CA GLN A 105 -18.31 0.98 -11.96
C GLN A 105 -18.56 2.43 -11.57
N PHE A 106 -17.56 3.10 -11.02
CA PHE A 106 -17.63 4.52 -10.69
C PHE A 106 -16.35 5.26 -11.08
N PRO A 107 -16.46 6.49 -11.59
CA PRO A 107 -15.32 7.31 -11.93
C PRO A 107 -14.68 7.89 -10.66
N VAL A 108 -13.36 7.93 -10.63
CA VAL A 108 -12.58 8.51 -9.54
C VAL A 108 -11.42 9.31 -10.12
N ARG A 109 -11.19 10.49 -9.57
CA ARG A 109 -9.97 11.26 -9.81
C ARG A 109 -9.07 11.16 -8.59
N GLN A 110 -7.88 10.60 -8.77
CA GLN A 110 -6.95 10.34 -7.68
C GLN A 110 -5.59 10.94 -7.97
N ARG A 111 -5.04 11.70 -7.02
CA ARG A 111 -3.63 12.09 -7.02
C ARG A 111 -2.79 11.04 -6.32
N ALA A 112 -1.70 10.62 -6.95
CA ALA A 112 -0.81 9.60 -6.40
C ALA A 112 0.66 9.92 -6.74
N LEU A 113 1.55 9.61 -5.80
CA LEU A 113 2.98 9.58 -6.03
C LEU A 113 3.36 8.20 -6.55
N ILE A 114 3.80 8.13 -7.80
CA ILE A 114 4.15 6.88 -8.48
C ILE A 114 5.66 6.82 -8.67
N PRO A 115 6.33 5.71 -8.33
CA PRO A 115 7.75 5.53 -8.61
C PRO A 115 8.04 5.78 -10.10
N ALA A 116 9.14 6.46 -10.41
CA ALA A 116 9.52 6.76 -11.79
C ALA A 116 9.65 5.47 -12.63
N SER A 117 10.13 4.37 -12.04
CA SER A 117 10.22 3.05 -12.67
C SER A 117 8.86 2.42 -12.98
N ALA A 118 7.79 2.86 -12.31
CA ALA A 118 6.44 2.32 -12.45
C ALA A 118 5.52 3.19 -13.33
N LEU A 119 6.00 4.31 -13.87
CA LEU A 119 5.15 5.25 -14.60
C LEU A 119 4.48 4.66 -15.84
N ALA A 120 5.17 3.77 -16.56
CA ALA A 120 4.59 3.08 -17.71
C ALA A 120 3.39 2.20 -17.33
N LYS A 121 3.32 1.74 -16.07
CA LYS A 121 2.21 0.95 -15.53
C LYS A 121 0.98 1.79 -15.21
N VAL A 122 1.07 3.12 -15.20
CA VAL A 122 -0.07 4.03 -14.96
C VAL A 122 -0.59 4.75 -16.20
N SER A 123 -0.36 4.18 -17.38
CA SER A 123 -0.92 4.68 -18.65
C SER A 123 -2.41 4.34 -18.79
N PRO A 124 -3.20 5.14 -19.54
CA PRO A 124 -4.57 4.80 -19.87
C PRO A 124 -4.69 3.40 -20.51
N GLY A 125 -5.72 2.65 -20.12
CA GLY A 125 -5.95 1.26 -20.49
C GLY A 125 -5.37 0.24 -19.51
N ASN A 126 -4.41 0.62 -18.66
CA ASN A 126 -3.87 -0.28 -17.66
C ASN A 126 -4.84 -0.53 -16.51
N VAL A 127 -4.75 -1.71 -15.93
CA VAL A 127 -5.52 -2.11 -14.75
C VAL A 127 -4.62 -2.11 -13.53
N ILE A 128 -5.05 -1.45 -12.45
CA ILE A 128 -4.34 -1.37 -11.19
C ILE A 128 -5.21 -1.82 -10.02
N ASP A 129 -4.57 -2.19 -8.91
CA ASP A 129 -5.26 -2.42 -7.65
C ASP A 129 -5.72 -1.08 -7.06
N ALA A 130 -6.99 -1.03 -6.69
CA ALA A 130 -7.63 0.11 -6.04
C ALA A 130 -8.32 -0.35 -4.75
N TYR A 131 -8.30 0.49 -3.73
CA TYR A 131 -8.91 0.23 -2.43
C TYR A 131 -9.84 1.39 -2.08
N TYR A 132 -11.09 1.07 -1.77
CA TYR A 132 -12.12 2.06 -1.45
C TYR A 132 -13.00 1.58 -0.29
N ARG A 133 -13.80 2.46 0.29
CA ARG A 133 -14.87 2.07 1.23
C ARG A 133 -16.19 2.01 0.47
N PRO A 134 -17.00 0.94 0.57
CA PRO A 134 -18.30 0.82 -0.12
C PRO A 134 -19.34 1.90 0.19
N ARG A 135 -19.06 2.82 1.13
CA ARG A 135 -19.93 3.97 1.47
C ARG A 135 -19.24 5.32 1.27
N ASP A 136 -17.97 5.32 0.87
CA ASP A 136 -17.17 6.50 0.59
C ASP A 136 -16.29 6.20 -0.64
N GLU A 137 -16.87 6.45 -1.80
CA GLU A 137 -16.27 6.23 -3.12
C GLU A 137 -15.49 7.44 -3.62
N ASN A 138 -15.50 8.53 -2.86
CA ASN A 138 -14.72 9.72 -3.15
C ASN A 138 -13.27 9.56 -2.71
N THR A 139 -12.99 8.59 -1.83
CA THR A 139 -11.65 8.32 -1.32
C THR A 139 -11.17 6.95 -1.79
N VAL A 140 -10.16 6.94 -2.66
CA VAL A 140 -9.55 5.71 -3.18
C VAL A 140 -8.05 5.73 -2.98
N ALA A 141 -7.48 4.60 -2.56
CA ALA A 141 -6.05 4.36 -2.58
C ALA A 141 -5.71 3.49 -3.79
N VAL A 142 -4.61 3.81 -4.47
CA VAL A 142 -4.11 3.04 -5.61
C VAL A 142 -2.78 2.40 -5.26
N CYS A 143 -2.58 1.16 -5.71
CA CYS A 143 -1.32 0.46 -5.55
C CYS A 143 -0.76 0.07 -6.92
N VAL A 144 0.51 0.41 -7.13
CA VAL A 144 1.25 0.07 -8.34
C VAL A 144 2.56 -0.54 -7.92
N THR A 145 2.82 -1.76 -8.37
CA THR A 145 4.09 -2.44 -8.07
C THR A 145 5.20 -1.79 -8.88
N PRO A 146 6.33 -1.38 -8.27
CA PRO A 146 7.51 -0.94 -9.02
C PRO A 146 7.99 -2.04 -9.99
N ALA A 147 8.65 -1.61 -11.07
CA ALA A 147 9.31 -2.53 -12.02
C ALA A 147 10.67 -2.95 -11.47
#